data_AF-A0A3B9BTC9-F1
#
_entry.id   AF-A0A3B9BTC9-F1
#
_cell.length_a   1.000
_cell.length_b   1.000
_cell.length_c   1.000
_cell.angle_alpha   90.00
_cell.angle_beta   90.00
_cell.angle_gamma   90.00
#
_symmetry.space_group_name_H-M   'P 1'
#
loop_
_entity.id
_entity.type
_entity.pdbx_description
1 polymer ?
#
loop_
_entity_poly.entity_id
_entity_poly.type
_entity_poly.pdbx_seq_one_letter_code
_entity_poly.pdbx_strand_id
1 'polypeptide(L)'
;MEEVLDDVQGFGQTSVAGEGSYRVAAGELRAFVERYERLEAEKKDIVEQQKEVMAEAKGRGYDVKVLRKIMALRKREPAEISEEEAVLEI
;
A
#
# COMPACT_ATOMS: atom_id res chain seq x y z
N MET A 1 -37.93 52.92 -25.92
CA MET A 1 -38.27 51.57 -26.38
C MET A 1 -37.44 51.34 -27.62
N GLU A 2 -36.21 50.88 -27.43
CA GLU A 2 -35.44 50.18 -28.45
C GLU A 2 -34.46 49.29 -27.69
N GLU A 3 -34.35 48.05 -28.14
CA GLU A 3 -33.95 46.87 -27.38
C GLU A 3 -32.51 46.87 -26.89
N VAL A 4 -32.38 46.29 -25.71
CA VAL A 4 -31.18 45.65 -25.17
C VAL A 4 -30.71 44.59 -26.16
N LEU A 5 -29.50 44.73 -26.70
CA LEU A 5 -28.75 43.60 -27.22
C LEU A 5 -27.52 43.39 -26.32
N ASP A 6 -27.57 42.21 -25.72
CA ASP A 6 -26.77 41.64 -24.66
C ASP A 6 -25.48 41.08 -25.29
N ASP A 7 -24.40 41.86 -25.31
CA ASP A 7 -23.06 41.34 -25.63
C ASP A 7 -22.35 40.89 -24.34
N VAL A 8 -22.99 39.99 -23.60
CA VAL A 8 -22.32 39.08 -22.65
C VAL A 8 -21.99 37.79 -23.40
N GLN A 9 -21.00 37.85 -24.30
CA GLN A 9 -20.35 36.65 -24.82
C GLN A 9 -18.84 36.79 -24.67
N GLY A 10 -18.32 36.26 -23.56
CA GLY A 10 -16.88 36.23 -23.34
C GLY A 10 -16.39 35.77 -21.97
N PHE A 11 -17.25 35.37 -21.04
CA PHE A 11 -16.83 34.66 -19.83
C PHE A 11 -17.20 33.19 -19.96
N GLY A 12 -16.29 32.39 -20.48
CA GLY A 12 -16.48 30.94 -20.48
C GLY A 12 -15.69 30.22 -21.55
N GLN A 13 -14.39 30.12 -21.35
CA GLN A 13 -13.59 28.94 -21.74
C GLN A 13 -12.16 29.10 -21.19
N THR A 14 -12.02 29.07 -19.87
CA THR A 14 -10.77 28.61 -19.25
C THR A 14 -10.67 27.11 -19.52
N SER A 15 -9.53 26.70 -20.06
CA SER A 15 -9.31 25.41 -20.68
C SER A 15 -9.66 24.21 -19.78
N VAL A 16 -10.53 23.35 -20.30
CA VAL A 16 -10.89 22.01 -19.79
C VAL A 16 -9.74 21.00 -19.81
N ALA A 17 -8.53 21.43 -20.23
CA ALA A 17 -7.36 20.56 -20.35
C ALA A 17 -6.81 20.10 -18.99
N GLY A 18 -6.97 20.92 -17.94
CA GLY A 18 -6.52 20.60 -16.58
C GLY A 18 -7.43 19.62 -15.83
N GLU A 19 -8.75 19.70 -16.02
CA GLU A 19 -9.72 18.85 -15.29
C GLU A 19 -9.60 17.37 -15.66
N GLY A 20 -9.38 17.05 -16.94
CA GLY A 20 -9.20 15.68 -17.39
C GLY A 20 -7.96 15.02 -16.78
N SER A 21 -6.84 15.75 -16.78
CA SER A 21 -5.58 15.29 -16.16
C SER A 21 -5.72 15.13 -14.64
N TYR A 22 -6.39 16.07 -13.96
CA TYR A 22 -6.63 16.01 -12.52
C TYR A 22 -7.52 14.82 -12.13
N ARG A 23 -8.56 14.52 -12.91
CA ARG A 23 -9.43 13.35 -12.70
C ARG A 23 -8.70 12.03 -12.90
N VAL A 24 -7.79 11.94 -13.89
CA VAL A 24 -6.95 10.76 -14.11
C VAL A 24 -5.96 10.56 -12.95
N ALA A 25 -5.26 11.61 -12.52
CA ALA A 25 -4.33 11.55 -11.40
C ALA A 25 -5.04 11.21 -10.06
N ALA A 26 -6.25 11.74 -9.84
CA ALA A 26 -7.07 11.41 -8.67
C ALA A 26 -7.53 9.94 -8.68
N GLY A 27 -7.87 9.39 -9.85
CA GLY A 27 -8.21 7.97 -10.00
C GLY A 27 -7.05 7.04 -9.69
N GLU A 28 -5.84 7.38 -10.17
CA GLU A 28 -4.63 6.62 -9.89
C GLU A 28 -4.25 6.66 -8.40
N LEU A 29 -4.28 7.84 -7.78
CA LEU A 29 -4.03 7.99 -6.33
C LEU A 29 -5.01 7.15 -5.52
N ARG A 30 -6.30 7.19 -5.85
CA ARG A 30 -7.33 6.38 -5.20
C ARG A 30 -7.03 4.89 -5.33
N ALA A 31 -6.63 4.42 -6.51
CA ALA A 31 -6.27 3.03 -6.71
C ALA A 31 -5.07 2.60 -5.85
N PHE A 32 -4.04 3.45 -5.70
CA PHE A 32 -2.92 3.17 -4.79
C PHE A 32 -3.38 3.05 -3.33
N VAL A 33 -4.20 4.00 -2.85
CA VAL A 33 -4.74 4.00 -1.48
C VAL A 33 -5.55 2.74 -1.22
N GLU A 34 -6.51 2.41 -2.09
CA GLU A 34 -7.37 1.23 -1.92
C GLU A 34 -6.56 -0.09 -1.94
N ARG A 35 -5.52 -0.18 -2.77
CA ARG A 35 -4.62 -1.35 -2.76
C ARG A 35 -3.85 -1.44 -1.45
N TYR A 36 -3.33 -0.32 -0.94
CA TYR A 36 -2.59 -0.29 0.31
C TYR A 36 -3.46 -0.65 1.52
N GLU A 37 -4.66 -0.08 1.61
CA GLU A 37 -5.59 -0.35 2.71
C GLU A 37 -6.02 -1.82 2.76
N ARG A 38 -6.23 -2.46 1.61
CA ARG A 38 -6.49 -3.90 1.54
C ARG A 38 -5.30 -4.72 2.04
N LEU A 39 -4.08 -4.38 1.62
CA LEU A 39 -2.87 -5.06 2.11
C LEU A 39 -2.68 -4.87 3.63
N GLU A 40 -3.01 -3.70 4.16
CA GLU A 40 -2.98 -3.46 5.61
C GLU A 40 -4.04 -4.27 6.36
N ALA A 41 -5.23 -4.48 5.78
CA ALA A 41 -6.23 -5.39 6.34
C ALA A 41 -5.74 -6.84 6.33
N GLU A 42 -5.28 -7.35 5.18
CA GLU A 42 -4.72 -8.70 5.05
C GLU A 42 -3.56 -8.94 6.03
N LYS A 43 -2.67 -7.95 6.18
CA LYS A 43 -1.57 -8.00 7.14
C LYS A 43 -2.06 -8.14 8.59
N LYS A 44 -3.13 -7.44 8.97
CA LYS A 44 -3.72 -7.58 10.32
C LYS A 44 -4.26 -8.99 10.54
N ASP A 45 -4.97 -9.54 9.57
CA ASP A 45 -5.52 -10.89 9.64
C ASP A 45 -4.39 -11.94 9.75
N ILE A 46 -3.35 -11.80 8.93
CA ILE A 46 -2.15 -12.66 8.99
C ILE A 46 -1.47 -12.58 10.36
N VAL A 47 -1.34 -11.38 10.94
CA VAL A 47 -0.76 -11.22 12.27
C VAL A 47 -1.58 -11.93 13.33
N GLU A 48 -2.91 -11.90 13.24
CA GLU A 48 -3.77 -12.61 14.18
C GLU A 48 -3.64 -14.14 14.03
N GLN A 49 -3.66 -14.65 12.80
CA GLN A 49 -3.40 -16.07 12.52
C GLN A 49 -2.04 -16.53 13.06
N GLN A 50 -0.98 -15.70 12.92
CA GLN A 50 0.33 -16.00 13.51
C GLN A 50 0.28 -16.11 15.04
N LYS A 51 -0.52 -15.28 15.72
CA LYS A 51 -0.67 -15.37 17.19
C LYS A 51 -1.37 -16.67 17.58
N GLU A 52 -2.40 -17.07 16.85
CA GLU A 52 -3.12 -18.32 17.09
C GLU A 52 -2.18 -19.53 16.99
N VAL A 53 -1.34 -19.59 15.95
CA VAL A 53 -0.32 -20.65 15.79
C VAL A 53 0.66 -20.68 16.98
N MET A 54 1.13 -19.51 17.43
CA MET A 54 2.03 -19.45 18.58
C MET A 54 1.33 -19.84 19.89
N ALA A 55 0.03 -19.55 20.03
CA ALA A 55 -0.77 -19.95 21.17
C ALA A 55 -1.00 -21.47 21.20
N GLU A 56 -1.29 -22.07 20.04
CA GLU A 56 -1.40 -23.52 19.88
C GLU A 56 -0.08 -24.21 20.24
N ALA A 57 1.05 -23.73 19.72
CA ALA A 57 2.37 -24.25 20.06
C ALA A 57 2.64 -24.19 21.58
N LYS A 58 2.27 -23.06 22.23
CA LYS A 58 2.37 -22.94 23.68
C LYS A 58 1.50 -23.96 24.41
N GLY A 59 0.26 -24.17 23.96
CA GLY A 59 -0.67 -25.16 24.54
C GLY A 59 -0.15 -26.60 24.42
N ARG A 60 0.65 -26.88 23.38
CA ARG A 60 1.33 -28.17 23.18
C ARG A 60 2.65 -28.31 23.97
N GLY A 61 3.07 -27.29 24.70
CA GLY A 61 4.28 -27.31 25.54
C GLY A 61 5.56 -26.81 24.87
N TYR A 62 5.49 -26.23 23.68
CA TYR A 62 6.67 -25.63 23.04
C TYR A 62 7.03 -24.27 23.65
N ASP A 63 8.33 -23.97 23.72
CA ASP A 63 8.80 -22.61 24.07
C ASP A 63 8.67 -21.67 22.87
N VAL A 64 7.67 -20.79 22.95
CA VAL A 64 7.37 -19.74 21.96
C VAL A 64 8.58 -18.82 21.69
N LYS A 65 9.43 -18.54 22.69
CA LYS A 65 10.63 -17.70 22.50
C LYS A 65 11.66 -18.41 21.62
N VAL A 66 11.87 -19.71 21.84
CA VAL A 66 12.77 -20.54 21.03
C VAL A 66 12.26 -20.64 19.60
N LEU A 67 10.96 -20.87 19.40
CA LEU A 67 10.35 -20.90 18.06
C LEU A 67 10.54 -19.58 17.31
N ARG A 68 10.33 -18.43 17.96
CA ARG A 68 10.60 -17.11 17.34
C ARG A 68 12.07 -16.93 16.97
N LYS A 69 13.00 -17.41 17.80
CA LYS A 69 14.43 -17.38 17.49
C LYS A 69 14.77 -18.23 16.27
N ILE A 70 14.20 -19.44 16.16
CA ILE A 70 14.36 -20.31 14.99
C ILE A 70 13.82 -19.63 13.73
N MET A 71 12.63 -19.02 13.78
CA MET A 71 12.08 -18.28 12.64
C MET A 71 12.97 -17.10 12.22
N ALA A 72 13.51 -16.35 13.18
CA ALA A 72 14.43 -15.25 12.90
C ALA A 72 15.72 -15.75 12.23
N LEU A 73 16.31 -16.84 12.72
CA LEU A 73 17.48 -17.47 12.10
C LEU A 73 17.18 -17.95 10.67
N ARG A 74 16.00 -18.57 10.45
CA ARG A 74 15.58 -19.03 9.12
C ARG A 74 15.30 -17.89 8.13
N LYS A 75 14.92 -16.70 8.62
CA LYS A 75 14.70 -15.53 7.77
C LYS A 75 16.03 -14.94 7.26
N ARG A 76 17.09 -15.11 8.03
CA ARG A 76 18.45 -14.65 7.69
C ARG A 76 19.09 -15.45 6.57
N GLU A 77 18.88 -16.78 6.52
CA GLU A 77 19.57 -17.65 5.56
C GLU A 77 19.31 -17.40 4.05
N PRO A 78 18.19 -16.85 3.56
CA PRO A 78 18.05 -16.48 2.14
C PRO A 78 18.18 -14.97 1.86
N ALA A 79 17.77 -14.12 2.81
CA ALA A 79 17.72 -12.67 2.61
C ALA A 79 19.07 -12.01 2.88
N GLU A 80 19.86 -12.50 3.86
CA GLU A 80 21.22 -12.01 4.07
C GLU A 80 22.15 -12.48 2.94
N ILE A 81 21.96 -13.69 2.38
CA ILE A 81 22.70 -14.13 1.17
C ILE A 81 22.41 -13.20 -0.02
N SER A 82 21.15 -12.89 -0.30
CA SER A 82 20.77 -12.05 -1.45
C SER A 82 21.22 -10.58 -1.32
N GLU A 83 21.33 -10.06 -0.11
CA GLU A 83 21.72 -8.67 0.15
C GLU A 83 23.26 -8.54 0.28
N GLU A 84 23.94 -9.54 0.86
CA GLU A 84 25.40 -9.61 0.90
C GLU A 84 26.01 -9.88 -0.48
N GLU A 85 25.44 -10.77 -1.31
CA GLU A 85 25.90 -11.00 -2.69
C GLU A 85 25.77 -9.74 -3.56
N ALA A 86 24.69 -8.96 -3.39
CA ALA A 86 24.49 -7.71 -4.14
C ALA A 86 25.43 -6.57 -3.72
N VAL A 87 25.93 -6.59 -2.48
CA VAL A 87 26.92 -5.62 -1.96
C VAL A 87 28.36 -6.06 -2.27
N LEU A 88 28.62 -7.35 -2.49
CA LEU A 88 29.95 -7.89 -2.80
C LEU A 88 30.34 -7.85 -4.29
N GLU A 89 29.40 -7.65 -5.23
CA GLU A 89 29.68 -7.48 -6.67
C GLU A 89 29.97 -6.01 -7.08
N ILE A 90 30.86 -5.32 -6.36
CA ILE A 90 31.53 -4.08 -6.83
C ILE A 90 33.05 -4.24 -6.77
#